data_AF-A0A3L9M6C2-F1
#
_entry.id   AF-A0A3L9M6C2-F1
#
_cell.length_a   1.000
_cell.length_b   1.000
_cell.length_c   1.000
_cell.angle_alpha   90.00
_cell.angle_beta   90.00
_cell.angle_gamma   90.00
#
_symmetry.space_group_name_H-M   'P 1'
#
loop_
_entity.id
_entity.type
_entity.pdbx_description
1 polymer ?
#
loop_
_entity_poly.entity_id
_entity_poly.type
_entity_poly.pdbx_seq_one_letter_code
_entity_poly.pdbx_strand_id
1 'polypeptide(L)' 'MGCQKSTVLLKPVIPANLLEPCPRFNFIEDGTGKGVMLWAVDTVAKGNECAARHAALVKSLK' A
#
# COMPACT_ATOMS: atom_id res chain seq x y z
N MET A 1 20.14 29.28 31.04
CA MET A 1 18.84 28.57 31.01
C MET A 1 18.31 28.63 29.60
N GLY A 2 17.99 27.48 29.00
CA GLY A 2 17.39 27.44 27.67
C GLY A 2 17.66 26.13 26.92
N CYS A 3 17.22 24.99 27.48
CA CYS A 3 17.00 23.82 26.63
C CYS A 3 15.75 24.13 25.79
N GLN A 4 15.96 24.56 24.56
CA GLN A 4 14.90 24.53 23.56
C GLN A 4 14.49 23.07 23.43
N LYS A 5 13.27 22.74 23.89
CA LYS A 5 12.68 21.43 23.65
C LYS A 5 12.61 21.30 22.14
N SER A 6 13.55 20.52 21.59
CA SER A 6 13.50 20.05 20.22
C SER A 6 12.10 19.53 20.03
N THR A 7 11.31 20.19 19.19
CA THR A 7 10.02 19.71 18.76
C THR A 7 10.31 18.35 18.17
N VAL A 8 10.11 17.30 18.98
CA VAL A 8 9.99 15.93 18.52
C VAL A 8 9.01 16.06 17.39
N LEU A 9 9.54 15.99 16.18
CA LEU A 9 8.82 16.05 14.93
C LEU A 9 7.60 15.16 15.18
N LEU A 10 6.41 15.76 15.28
CA LEU A 10 5.16 15.06 15.53
C LEU A 10 4.99 14.15 14.33
N LYS A 11 5.64 12.98 14.37
CA LYS A 11 5.59 12.01 13.30
C LYS A 11 4.10 11.70 13.16
N PRO A 12 3.52 11.89 11.97
CA PRO A 12 2.13 11.54 11.75
C PRO A 12 1.92 10.12 12.26
N VAL A 13 0.89 9.92 13.06
CA VAL A 13 0.53 8.58 13.53
C VAL A 13 -0.06 7.86 12.32
N ILE A 14 0.79 7.14 11.60
CA ILE A 14 0.39 6.39 10.41
C ILE A 14 -0.22 5.06 10.87
N PRO A 15 -1.46 4.75 10.48
CA PRO A 15 -2.07 3.45 10.75
C PRO A 15 -1.19 2.30 10.23
N ALA A 16 -0.99 1.25 11.03
CA ALA A 16 -0.09 0.14 10.70
C ALA A 16 -0.47 -0.57 9.39
N ASN A 17 -1.76 -0.66 9.06
CA ASN A 17 -2.25 -1.25 7.82
C ASN A 17 -1.84 -0.47 6.54
N LEU A 18 -1.47 0.80 6.67
CA LEU A 18 -0.94 1.58 5.54
C LEU A 18 0.56 1.35 5.31
N LEU A 19 1.25 0.84 6.33
CA LEU A 19 2.67 0.47 6.25
C LEU A 19 2.86 -0.98 5.81
N GLU A 20 1.79 -1.76 5.76
CA GLU A 20 1.84 -3.12 5.22
C GLU A 20 2.19 -3.11 3.74
N PRO A 21 3.10 -3.99 3.29
CA PRO A 21 3.50 -4.06 1.90
C PRO A 21 2.31 -4.39 0.99
N CYS A 22 2.38 -3.93 -0.25
CA CYS A 22 1.39 -4.30 -1.26
C CYS A 22 1.39 -5.80 -1.53
N PRO A 23 0.23 -6.38 -1.91
CA PRO A 23 0.14 -7.80 -2.18
C PRO A 23 1.03 -8.14 -3.39
N ARG A 24 1.73 -9.27 -3.34
CA ARG A 24 2.45 -9.76 -4.52
C ARG A 24 1.44 -10.24 -5.56
N PHE A 25 1.74 -9.93 -6.82
CA PHE A 25 1.00 -10.51 -7.93
C PHE A 25 1.33 -11.99 -8.05
N ASN A 26 0.31 -12.76 -8.40
CA ASN A 26 0.47 -14.16 -8.73
C ASN A 26 1.19 -14.29 -10.07
N PHE A 27 1.88 -15.40 -10.28
CA PHE A 27 2.33 -15.76 -11.63
C PHE A 27 1.15 -16.32 -12.43
N ILE A 28 1.24 -16.22 -13.76
CA ILE A 28 0.32 -16.91 -14.64
C ILE A 28 0.81 -18.36 -14.73
N GLU A 29 0.09 -19.28 -14.11
CA GLU A 29 0.43 -20.71 -14.10
C GLU A 29 -0.17 -21.46 -15.31
N ASP A 30 -1.25 -20.93 -15.88
CA ASP A 30 -1.96 -21.51 -17.01
C ASP A 30 -2.23 -20.44 -18.09
N GLY A 31 -1.79 -20.73 -19.31
CA GLY A 31 -1.96 -19.87 -20.48
C GLY A 31 -3.35 -19.97 -21.13
N THR A 32 -4.26 -20.80 -20.61
CA THR A 32 -5.64 -20.81 -21.12
C THR A 32 -6.32 -19.46 -20.88
N GLY A 33 -7.24 -19.09 -21.78
CA GLY A 33 -8.01 -17.85 -21.63
C GLY A 33 -8.74 -17.74 -20.28
N LYS A 34 -9.21 -18.87 -19.74
CA LYS A 34 -9.81 -18.92 -18.39
C LYS A 34 -8.78 -18.60 -17.31
N GLY A 35 -7.61 -19.23 -17.34
CA GLY A 35 -6.52 -18.99 -16.38
C GLY A 35 -6.05 -17.54 -16.41
N VAL A 36 -5.78 -17.01 -17.60
CA VAL A 36 -5.37 -15.62 -17.80
C VAL A 36 -6.44 -14.63 -17.32
N MET A 37 -7.72 -14.90 -17.60
CA MET A 37 -8.80 -14.00 -17.18
C MET A 37 -8.99 -13.96 -15.66
N LEU A 38 -8.90 -15.10 -14.99
CA LEU A 38 -8.95 -15.16 -13.52
C LEU A 38 -7.74 -14.44 -12.90
N TRP A 39 -6.54 -14.67 -13.44
CA TRP A 39 -5.32 -13.97 -13.02
C TRP A 39 -5.43 -12.45 -13.21
N ALA A 40 -6.01 -11.99 -14.32
CA ALA A 40 -6.17 -10.57 -14.61
C ALA A 40 -7.10 -9.89 -13.59
N VAL A 41 -8.22 -10.53 -13.24
CA VAL A 41 -9.15 -10.03 -12.23
C VAL A 41 -8.47 -9.90 -10.86
N ASP A 42 -7.73 -10.93 -10.43
CA ASP A 42 -6.97 -10.91 -9.17
C ASP A 42 -5.90 -9.81 -9.17
N THR A 43 -5.17 -9.66 -10.27
CA THR A 43 -4.10 -8.66 -10.41
C THR A 43 -4.66 -7.23 -10.33
N VAL A 44 -5.78 -6.96 -11.00
CA VAL A 44 -6.46 -5.65 -10.94
C VAL A 44 -6.96 -5.36 -9.53
N ALA A 45 -7.56 -6.35 -8.85
CA ALA A 45 -8.02 -6.18 -7.48
C ALA A 45 -6.86 -5.82 -6.53
N LYS A 46 -5.75 -6.56 -6.57
CA LYS A 46 -4.54 -6.29 -5.77
C LYS A 46 -3.91 -4.95 -6.10
N GLY A 47 -3.87 -4.58 -7.39
CA GLY A 47 -3.35 -3.30 -7.84
C GLY A 47 -4.15 -2.11 -7.31
N ASN A 48 -5.48 -2.19 -7.38
CA ASN A 48 -6.39 -1.15 -6.88
C ASN A 48 -6.29 -0.99 -5.36
N GLU A 49 -6.20 -2.11 -4.62
CA GLU A 49 -6.01 -2.09 -3.17
C GLU A 49 -4.69 -1.41 -2.77
N CYS A 50 -3.59 -1.76 -3.46
CA CYS A 50 -2.29 -1.14 -3.26
C CYS A 50 -2.33 0.37 -3.56
N ALA A 51 -2.95 0.77 -4.66
CA ALA A 51 -3.09 2.18 -5.03
C ALA A 51 -3.88 2.98 -3.97
N ALA A 52 -4.97 2.41 -3.44
CA ALA A 52 -5.76 3.02 -2.37
C ALA A 52 -4.95 3.18 -1.07
N ARG A 53 -4.19 2.15 -0.68
CA ARG A 53 -3.29 2.22 0.50
C ARG A 53 -2.22 3.30 0.34
N HIS A 54 -1.57 3.37 -0.82
CA HIS A 54 -0.58 4.43 -1.09
C HIS A 54 -1.20 5.83 -1.08
N ALA A 55 -2.38 6.01 -1.66
CA ALA A 55 -3.07 7.29 -1.63
C ALA A 55 -3.40 7.72 -0.19
N ALA A 56 -3.88 6.79 0.65
CA ALA A 56 -4.16 7.04 2.06
C ALA A 56 -2.89 7.33 2.87
N LEU A 57 -1.78 6.64 2.58
CA LEU A 57 -0.48 6.88 3.20
C LEU A 57 0.01 8.31 2.88
N VAL A 58 0.02 8.69 1.60
CA VAL A 58 0.42 10.04 1.17
C VAL A 58 -0.48 11.11 1.79
N LYS A 59 -1.78 10.85 1.94
CA LYS A 59 -2.71 11.77 2.63
C LYS A 59 -2.39 11.92 4.11
N SER A 60 -1.98 10.86 4.79
CA SER A 60 -1.63 10.88 6.22
C SER A 60 -0.32 11.61 6.51
N LEU A 61 0.50 11.87 5.48
CA LEU A 61 1.78 12.57 5.57
C LEU A 61 1.68 14.08 5.26
N LYS A 62 0.53 14.54 4.74
CA LYS A 62 0.26 15.96 4.44
C LYS A 62 -0.46 16.62 5.60
#